data_AF-A0A529KSZ1-F1
#
_entry.id   AF-A0A529KSZ1-F1
#
_cell.length_a   1.000
_cell.length_b   1.000
_cell.length_c   1.000
_cell.angle_alpha   90.00
_cell.angle_beta   90.00
_cell.angle_gamma   90.00
#
_symmetry.space_group_name_H-M   'P 1'
#
loop_
_entity.id
_entity.type
_entity.pdbx_description
1 polymer ?
#
loop_
_entity_poly.entity_id
_entity_poly.type
_entity_poly.pdbx_seq_one_letter_code
_entity_poly.pdbx_strand_id
1 'polypeptide(L)'
;MKKMASRKKRGATKRPLDEEVLLRHMQSIGDGEFENLIGEALSEICGRRFFCSRSGSQYGGDGSARGPFETVFEAKLYRDTTSLNQRNVLGGFVEATHREPKPDLWVLAASRPVPEQLERALRREAEEKAIGLLTLDAPPTGGSDLVQ
;
A
#
# COMPACT_ATOMS: atom_id res chain seq x y z
N MET A 1 -11.31 -44.21 34.14
CA MET A 1 -10.36 -43.29 33.48
C MET A 1 -10.63 -43.27 31.97
N LYS A 2 -11.18 -42.18 31.40
CA LYS A 2 -11.30 -41.97 29.95
C LYS A 2 -10.64 -40.63 29.62
N LYS A 3 -9.55 -40.64 28.85
CA LYS A 3 -8.89 -39.42 28.36
C LYS A 3 -9.77 -38.81 27.27
N MET A 4 -10.21 -37.57 27.46
CA MET A 4 -10.78 -36.76 26.39
C MET A 4 -9.63 -36.20 25.53
N ALA A 5 -9.63 -36.54 24.24
CA ALA A 5 -8.71 -35.95 23.28
C ALA A 5 -9.20 -34.53 22.91
N SER A 6 -8.41 -33.52 23.27
CA SER A 6 -8.60 -32.14 22.85
C SER A 6 -8.40 -32.02 21.34
N ARG A 7 -9.47 -31.72 20.61
CA ARG A 7 -9.45 -31.47 19.16
C ARG A 7 -8.92 -30.05 18.93
N LYS A 8 -7.61 -29.93 18.71
CA LYS A 8 -6.94 -28.70 18.27
C LYS A 8 -7.59 -28.23 16.97
N LYS A 9 -8.36 -27.13 17.01
CA LYS A 9 -8.86 -26.44 15.81
C LYS A 9 -7.63 -25.97 15.02
N ARG A 10 -7.33 -26.66 13.91
CA ARG A 10 -6.38 -26.17 12.92
C ARG A 10 -6.96 -24.87 12.37
N GLY A 11 -6.30 -23.74 12.67
CA GLY A 11 -6.62 -22.47 12.04
C GLY A 11 -6.58 -22.68 10.53
N ALA A 12 -7.63 -22.27 9.83
CA ALA A 12 -7.65 -22.31 8.39
C ALA A 12 -6.58 -21.34 7.89
N THR A 13 -5.43 -21.87 7.48
CA THR A 13 -4.50 -21.13 6.64
C THR A 13 -5.27 -20.82 5.36
N LYS A 14 -5.64 -19.54 5.17
CA LYS A 14 -6.14 -19.08 3.88
C LYS A 14 -5.07 -19.47 2.86
N ARG A 15 -5.43 -20.31 1.88
CA ARG A 15 -4.54 -20.59 0.76
C ARG A 15 -4.21 -19.25 0.09
N PRO A 16 -2.94 -19.01 -0.30
CA PRO A 16 -2.63 -17.88 -1.16
C PRO A 16 -3.58 -17.92 -2.36
N LEU A 17 -4.18 -16.77 -2.69
CA LEU A 17 -4.88 -16.64 -3.96
C LEU A 17 -3.87 -16.93 -5.06
N ASP A 18 -4.28 -17.72 -6.04
CA ASP A 18 -3.50 -17.93 -7.26
C ASP A 18 -3.16 -16.57 -7.88
N GLU A 19 -1.90 -16.34 -8.24
CA GLU A 19 -1.40 -15.10 -8.80
C GLU A 19 -2.22 -14.67 -10.02
N GLU A 20 -2.62 -15.63 -10.87
CA GLU A 20 -3.43 -15.34 -12.06
C GLU A 20 -4.84 -14.87 -11.70
N VAL A 21 -5.41 -15.42 -10.63
CA VAL A 21 -6.71 -14.99 -10.10
C VAL A 21 -6.60 -13.60 -9.47
N LEU A 22 -5.51 -13.33 -8.75
CA LEU A 22 -5.25 -12.02 -8.16
C LEU A 22 -5.09 -10.95 -9.25
N LEU A 23 -4.31 -11.22 -10.30
CA LEU A 23 -4.11 -10.31 -11.42
C LEU A 23 -5.41 -10.04 -12.17
N ARG A 24 -6.22 -11.07 -12.47
CA ARG A 24 -7.54 -10.89 -13.11
C ARG A 24 -8.50 -10.11 -12.23
N HIS A 25 -8.48 -10.35 -10.91
CA HIS A 25 -9.28 -9.58 -9.98
C HIS A 25 -8.85 -8.12 -9.95
N MET A 26 -7.53 -7.85 -9.91
CA MET A 26 -6.97 -6.51 -9.99
C MET A 26 -7.32 -5.76 -11.28
N GLN A 27 -7.52 -6.45 -12.40
CA GLN A 27 -8.01 -5.83 -13.64
C GLN A 27 -9.48 -5.38 -13.52
N SER A 28 -10.27 -6.03 -12.66
CA SER A 28 -11.71 -5.77 -12.51
C SER A 28 -12.07 -4.77 -11.40
N ILE A 29 -11.18 -4.54 -10.43
CA ILE A 29 -11.45 -3.62 -9.32
C ILE A 29 -11.31 -2.15 -9.74
N GLY A 30 -12.00 -1.26 -9.02
CA GLY A 30 -11.84 0.19 -9.10
C GLY A 30 -10.78 0.74 -8.14
N ASP A 31 -10.46 2.03 -8.29
CA ASP A 31 -9.43 2.70 -7.47
C ASP A 31 -9.73 2.60 -5.96
N GLY A 32 -10.99 2.87 -5.55
CA GLY A 32 -11.38 2.77 -4.13
C GLY A 32 -11.36 1.35 -3.56
N GLU A 33 -11.55 0.32 -4.39
CA GLU A 33 -11.39 -1.07 -3.96
C GLU A 33 -9.91 -1.42 -3.75
N PHE A 34 -9.03 -0.89 -4.60
CA PHE A 34 -7.59 -1.02 -4.43
C PHE A 34 -7.08 -0.27 -3.19
N GLU A 35 -7.55 0.96 -2.95
CA GLU A 35 -7.26 1.72 -1.73
C GLU A 35 -7.63 0.93 -0.46
N ASN A 36 -8.82 0.33 -0.44
CA ASN A 36 -9.27 -0.51 0.68
C ASN A 36 -8.39 -1.76 0.84
N LEU A 37 -8.04 -2.44 -0.26
CA LEU A 37 -7.13 -3.59 -0.21
C LEU A 37 -5.78 -3.22 0.42
N ILE A 38 -5.18 -2.10 0.00
CA ILE A 38 -3.92 -1.61 0.57
C ILE A 38 -4.08 -1.24 2.04
N GLY A 39 -5.16 -0.52 2.40
CA GLY A 39 -5.45 -0.17 3.78
C GLY A 39 -5.62 -1.38 4.68
N GLU A 40 -6.32 -2.42 4.22
CA GLU A 40 -6.47 -3.70 4.95
C GLU A 40 -5.15 -4.44 5.09
N ALA A 41 -4.37 -4.56 4.01
CA ALA A 41 -3.07 -5.23 4.03
C ALA A 41 -2.08 -4.53 4.99
N LEU A 42 -1.97 -3.20 4.91
CA LEU A 42 -1.16 -2.42 5.85
C LEU A 42 -1.67 -2.56 7.29
N SER A 43 -2.99 -2.66 7.48
CA SER A 43 -3.55 -2.87 8.81
C SER A 43 -3.17 -4.22 9.41
N GLU A 44 -3.19 -5.27 8.60
CA GLU A 44 -2.78 -6.62 8.99
C GLU A 44 -1.28 -6.67 9.30
N ILE A 45 -0.44 -6.10 8.43
CA ILE A 45 1.02 -6.10 8.58
C ILE A 45 1.46 -5.28 9.80
N CYS A 46 0.88 -4.10 9.99
CA CYS A 46 1.27 -3.19 11.08
C CYS A 46 0.57 -3.49 12.41
N GLY A 47 -0.45 -4.36 12.42
CA GLY A 47 -1.28 -4.61 13.60
C GLY A 47 -2.05 -3.38 14.09
N ARG A 48 -2.34 -2.42 13.20
CA ARG A 48 -2.97 -1.13 13.50
C ARG A 48 -3.98 -0.80 12.44
N ARG A 49 -5.10 -0.18 12.80
CA ARG A 49 -6.13 0.17 11.82
C ARG A 49 -5.71 1.37 10.97
N PHE A 50 -5.68 1.19 9.66
CA PHE A 50 -5.68 2.27 8.69
C PHE A 50 -7.13 2.69 8.37
N PHE A 51 -7.34 3.99 8.26
CA PHE A 51 -8.61 4.57 7.86
C PHE A 51 -8.44 5.16 6.46
N CYS A 52 -9.18 4.64 5.48
CA CYS A 52 -9.24 5.21 4.14
C CYS A 52 -10.02 6.53 4.16
N SER A 53 -9.54 7.51 3.39
CA SER A 53 -10.20 8.78 3.19
C SER A 53 -11.51 8.56 2.42
N ARG A 54 -12.62 9.19 2.84
CA ARG A 54 -13.87 9.13 2.05
C ARG A 54 -13.71 10.06 0.85
N SER A 55 -13.61 9.48 -0.35
CA SER A 55 -13.70 10.11 -1.68
C SER A 55 -13.23 11.58 -1.75
N GLY A 56 -12.02 11.81 -2.25
CA GLY A 56 -11.40 13.12 -2.42
C GLY A 56 -10.18 13.29 -1.51
N SER A 57 -9.15 14.00 -2.02
CA SER A 57 -7.89 14.25 -1.29
C SER A 57 -8.22 14.85 0.07
N GLN A 58 -8.02 14.05 1.11
CA GLN A 58 -7.83 14.59 2.44
C GLN A 58 -6.34 14.55 2.70
N TYR A 59 -5.66 15.66 2.35
CA TYR A 59 -4.33 15.98 2.81
C TYR A 59 -3.23 15.02 2.32
N GLY A 60 -3.17 14.70 1.02
CA GLY A 60 -2.00 14.03 0.43
C GLY A 60 -1.85 12.52 0.68
N GLY A 61 -2.96 11.84 0.93
CA GLY A 61 -2.98 10.38 1.04
C GLY A 61 -4.38 9.80 0.93
N ASP A 62 -4.47 8.59 0.38
CA ASP A 62 -5.69 7.79 0.26
C ASP A 62 -6.11 7.17 1.61
N GLY A 63 -5.20 7.11 2.59
CA GLY A 63 -5.54 6.79 3.97
C GLY A 63 -4.39 6.97 4.97
N SER A 64 -4.68 6.79 6.26
CA SER A 64 -3.67 6.90 7.31
C SER A 64 -3.96 6.09 8.57
N ALA A 65 -2.92 5.84 9.36
CA ALA A 65 -2.98 5.28 10.70
C ALA A 65 -2.32 6.23 11.70
N ARG A 66 -3.08 6.62 12.72
CA ARG A 66 -2.63 7.52 13.81
C ARG A 66 -2.15 6.75 15.02
N GLY A 67 -1.25 7.30 15.82
CA GLY A 67 -0.74 6.64 17.04
C GLY A 67 0.69 7.04 17.40
N PRO A 68 1.54 6.10 17.88
CA PRO A 68 2.92 6.40 18.27
C PRO A 68 3.80 6.91 17.11
N PHE A 69 3.44 6.54 15.89
CA PHE A 69 3.97 7.08 14.65
C PHE A 69 2.82 7.23 13.65
N GLU A 70 2.85 8.32 12.90
CA GLU A 70 1.86 8.72 11.91
C GLU A 70 2.26 8.13 10.55
N THR A 71 1.39 7.30 9.99
CA THR A 71 1.62 6.68 8.68
C THR A 71 0.53 7.10 7.73
N VAL A 72 0.92 7.58 6.55
CA VAL A 72 0.04 7.91 5.44
C VAL A 72 0.37 6.98 4.28
N PHE A 73 -0.64 6.57 3.52
CA PHE A 73 -0.41 5.86 2.28
C PHE A 73 -1.15 6.50 1.12
N GLU A 74 -0.59 6.33 -0.07
CA GLU A 74 -1.17 6.64 -1.37
C GLU A 74 -1.24 5.34 -2.17
N ALA A 75 -2.42 4.98 -2.65
CA ALA A 75 -2.65 3.83 -3.49
C ALA A 75 -2.90 4.28 -4.93
N LYS A 76 -2.23 3.63 -5.87
CA LYS A 76 -2.37 3.92 -7.29
C LYS A 76 -2.59 2.64 -8.09
N LEU A 77 -3.85 2.43 -8.46
CA LEU A 77 -4.25 1.41 -9.42
C LEU A 77 -4.02 1.94 -10.84
N TYR A 78 -3.31 1.17 -11.64
CA TYR A 78 -3.02 1.49 -13.02
C TYR A 78 -3.58 0.44 -13.95
N ARG A 79 -4.20 0.92 -15.02
CA ARG A 79 -4.66 0.10 -16.14
C ARG A 79 -3.64 0.21 -17.26
N ASP A 80 -3.66 -0.73 -18.19
CA ASP A 80 -2.68 -0.81 -19.29
C ASP A 80 -2.54 0.48 -20.10
N THR A 81 -3.57 1.33 -20.09
CA THR A 81 -3.62 2.60 -20.84
C THR A 81 -3.26 3.85 -20.03
N THR A 82 -3.18 3.77 -18.69
CA THR A 82 -2.90 4.94 -17.85
C THR A 82 -1.45 4.98 -17.43
N SER A 83 -0.73 6.07 -17.71
CA SER A 83 0.65 6.29 -17.26
C SER A 83 0.71 6.85 -15.83
N LEU A 84 1.85 6.66 -15.17
CA LEU A 84 1.99 7.00 -13.77
C LEU A 84 2.21 8.51 -13.71
N ASN A 85 1.21 9.26 -13.27
CA ASN A 85 1.35 10.71 -13.20
C ASN A 85 2.26 11.08 -12.02
N GLN A 86 3.55 11.16 -12.30
CA GLN A 86 4.59 11.48 -11.33
C GLN A 86 4.32 12.78 -10.57
N ARG A 87 3.77 13.79 -11.26
CA ARG A 87 3.45 15.09 -10.64
C ARG A 87 2.35 14.96 -9.60
N ASN A 88 1.34 14.14 -9.87
CA ASN A 88 0.26 13.91 -8.91
C ASN A 88 0.78 13.20 -7.66
N VAL A 89 1.61 12.16 -7.82
CA VAL A 89 2.16 11.41 -6.69
C VAL A 89 3.09 12.31 -5.84
N LEU A 90 3.97 13.07 -6.49
CA LEU A 90 4.86 14.00 -5.79
C LEU A 90 4.08 15.12 -5.08
N GLY A 91 3.04 15.64 -5.74
CA GLY A 91 2.14 16.63 -5.16
C GLY A 91 1.42 16.09 -3.92
N GLY A 92 0.93 14.84 -3.97
CA GLY A 92 0.32 14.15 -2.83
C GLY A 92 1.30 13.99 -1.68
N PHE A 93 2.54 13.56 -1.95
CA PHE A 93 3.59 13.50 -0.93
C PHE A 93 3.82 14.86 -0.25
N VAL A 94 3.99 15.93 -1.05
CA VAL A 94 4.21 17.29 -0.51
C VAL A 94 3.00 17.75 0.31
N GLU A 95 1.77 17.50 -0.15
CA GLU A 95 0.56 17.82 0.59
C GLU A 95 0.50 17.07 1.94
N ALA A 96 0.88 15.80 1.97
CA ALA A 96 0.95 15.02 3.21
C ALA A 96 1.92 15.62 4.22
N THR A 97 2.99 16.27 3.74
CA THR A 97 4.01 16.86 4.63
C THR A 97 3.52 18.11 5.36
N HIS A 98 2.42 18.71 4.89
CA HIS A 98 1.76 19.84 5.54
C HIS A 98 0.63 19.40 6.49
N ARG A 99 0.44 18.09 6.70
CA ARG A 99 -0.50 17.58 7.71
C ARG A 99 -0.02 17.93 9.11
N GLU A 100 -0.99 18.03 10.02
CA GLU A 100 -0.74 18.11 11.45
C GLU A 100 -1.48 16.97 12.18
N PRO A 101 -0.76 16.00 12.78
CA PRO A 101 0.69 15.84 12.74
C PRO A 101 1.21 15.45 11.33
N LYS A 102 2.45 15.86 11.02
CA LYS A 102 3.18 15.42 9.83
C LYS A 102 3.43 13.91 9.91
N PRO A 103 3.34 13.15 8.79
CA PRO A 103 3.65 11.73 8.80
C PRO A 103 5.11 11.47 9.16
N ASP A 104 5.34 10.40 9.93
CA ASP A 104 6.65 9.79 10.14
C ASP A 104 7.00 8.84 8.99
N LEU A 105 5.99 8.23 8.36
CA LEU A 105 6.14 7.31 7.22
C LEU A 105 5.06 7.62 6.17
N TRP A 106 5.48 7.73 4.91
CA TRP A 106 4.61 7.82 3.76
C TRP A 106 4.83 6.62 2.84
N VAL A 107 3.75 5.93 2.48
CA VAL A 107 3.78 4.68 1.71
C VAL A 107 3.17 4.91 0.33
N LEU A 108 3.91 4.61 -0.73
CA LEU A 108 3.37 4.53 -2.09
C LEU A 108 3.08 3.06 -2.42
N ALA A 109 1.81 2.71 -2.68
CA ALA A 109 1.42 1.41 -3.19
C ALA A 109 0.96 1.52 -4.65
N ALA A 110 1.66 0.90 -5.59
CA ALA A 110 1.38 0.99 -7.01
C ALA A 110 1.18 -0.40 -7.65
N SER A 111 0.15 -0.57 -8.48
CA SER A 111 -0.12 -1.84 -9.16
C SER A 111 0.81 -2.15 -10.35
N ARG A 112 1.92 -1.43 -10.48
CA ARG A 112 2.94 -1.57 -11.53
C ARG A 112 4.28 -1.03 -11.03
N PRO A 113 5.39 -1.28 -11.72
CA PRO A 113 6.69 -0.71 -11.36
C PRO A 113 6.66 0.80 -11.25
N VAL A 114 7.21 1.33 -10.17
CA VAL A 114 7.43 2.76 -9.98
C VAL A 114 8.67 3.16 -10.78
N PRO A 115 8.59 4.16 -11.67
CA PRO A 115 9.76 4.61 -12.42
C PRO A 115 10.87 5.12 -11.49
N GLU A 116 12.12 4.75 -11.75
CA GLU A 116 13.30 5.17 -10.97
C GLU A 116 13.35 6.68 -10.75
N GLN A 117 13.03 7.47 -11.78
CA GLN A 117 13.02 8.93 -11.68
C GLN A 117 12.04 9.44 -10.62
N LEU A 118 10.86 8.82 -10.50
CA LEU A 118 9.89 9.21 -9.47
C LEU A 118 10.36 8.75 -8.09
N GLU A 119 10.86 7.52 -7.98
CA GLU A 119 11.39 6.98 -6.73
C GLU A 119 12.46 7.91 -6.16
N ARG A 120 13.43 8.32 -6.99
CA ARG A 120 14.51 9.20 -6.59
C ARG A 120 14.02 10.58 -6.17
N ALA A 121 13.02 11.12 -6.88
CA ALA A 121 12.42 12.40 -6.53
C ALA A 121 11.70 12.33 -5.18
N LEU A 122 10.89 11.29 -4.93
CA LEU A 122 10.22 11.08 -3.66
C LEU A 122 11.21 10.88 -2.52
N ARG A 123 12.25 10.06 -2.74
CA ARG A 123 13.28 9.79 -1.73
C ARG A 123 14.00 11.06 -1.30
N ARG A 124 14.40 11.90 -2.25
CA ARG A 124 15.00 13.20 -1.96
C ARG A 124 14.07 14.08 -1.13
N GLU A 125 12.80 14.22 -1.53
CA GLU A 125 11.83 15.04 -0.79
C GLU A 125 11.54 14.49 0.61
N ALA A 126 11.58 13.17 0.78
CA ALA A 126 11.37 12.49 2.05
C ALA A 126 12.55 12.66 3.01
N GLU A 127 13.78 12.53 2.51
CA GLU A 127 15.00 12.81 3.28
C GLU A 127 15.06 14.26 3.75
N GLU A 128 14.80 15.22 2.86
CA GLU A 128 14.80 16.65 3.20
C GLU A 128 13.77 17.00 4.27
N LYS A 129 12.66 16.27 4.34
CA LYS A 129 11.58 16.50 5.31
C LYS A 129 11.63 15.58 6.52
N ALA A 130 12.64 14.70 6.62
CA ALA A 130 12.77 13.68 7.65
C ALA A 130 11.51 12.80 7.78
N ILE A 131 11.02 12.29 6.65
CA ILE A 131 9.87 11.37 6.55
C ILE A 131 10.38 10.05 5.97
N GLY A 132 10.00 8.92 6.55
CA GLY A 132 10.27 7.63 5.96
C GLY A 132 9.48 7.44 4.66
N LEU A 133 10.10 6.86 3.64
CA LEU A 133 9.44 6.48 2.39
C LEU A 133 9.46 4.96 2.23
N LEU A 134 8.30 4.36 2.01
CA LEU A 134 8.16 2.96 1.60
C LEU A 134 7.44 2.89 0.26
N THR A 135 8.08 2.26 -0.73
CA THR A 135 7.46 1.99 -2.03
C THR A 135 7.14 0.51 -2.12
N LEU A 136 5.87 0.21 -2.41
CA LEU A 136 5.34 -1.12 -2.68
C LEU A 136 4.83 -1.13 -4.12
N ASP A 137 5.57 -1.74 -5.02
CA ASP A 137 5.19 -1.82 -6.43
C ASP A 137 5.13 -3.25 -6.94
N ALA A 138 4.32 -3.46 -7.99
CA ALA A 138 4.31 -4.75 -8.67
C ALA A 138 5.59 -4.91 -9.50
N PRO A 139 6.19 -6.11 -9.53
CA PRO A 139 7.35 -6.35 -10.38
C PRO A 139 6.99 -6.12 -11.86
N PRO A 140 7.97 -5.76 -12.71
CA PRO A 140 7.72 -5.67 -14.14
C PRO A 140 7.19 -7.01 -14.64
N THR A 141 6.10 -6.98 -15.42
CA THR A 141 5.49 -8.18 -15.99
C THR A 141 6.54 -8.91 -16.84
N GLY A 142 7.15 -9.96 -16.28
CA GLY A 142 8.30 -10.65 -16.88
C GLY A 142 9.42 -11.08 -15.93
N GLY A 143 9.20 -11.21 -14.62
CA GLY A 143 10.25 -11.70 -13.71
C GLY A 143 9.70 -12.44 -12.49
N SER A 144 9.34 -13.72 -12.66
CA SER A 144 9.16 -14.67 -11.54
C SER A 144 10.50 -15.16 -10.96
N ASP A 145 11.57 -14.34 -11.03
CA ASP A 145 12.94 -14.74 -10.69
C ASP A 145 13.52 -13.90 -9.55
N LEU A 146 12.73 -13.63 -8.52
CA LEU A 146 13.23 -13.12 -7.25
C LEU A 146 12.83 -14.04 -6.09
N VAL A 147 13.23 -15.31 -6.21
CA VAL A 147 13.56 -16.17 -5.07
C VAL A 147 14.73 -17.08 -5.48
N GLN A 148 15.96 -16.67 -5.15
CA GLN A 148 17.06 -17.57 -4.79
C GLN A 148 17.84 -16.97 -3.63
#